data_AF-A0A519VZZ5-F1
#
_entry.id   AF-A0A519VZZ5-F1
#
_cell.length_a   1.000
_cell.length_b   1.000
_cell.length_c   1.000
_cell.angle_alpha   90.00
_cell.angle_beta   90.00
_cell.angle_gamma   90.00
#
_symmetry.space_group_name_H-M   'P 1'
#
loop_
_entity.id
_entity.type
_entity.pdbx_description
1 polymer ?
#
loop_
_entity_poly.entity_id
_entity_poly.type
_entity_poly.pdbx_seq_one_letter_code
_entity_poly.pdbx_strand_id
1 'polypeptide(L)'
;MESLNDDQLQELLSKNDELEFEKFSPEERSKLNAYQELFKTLNEEPKVGLSLGFASKVRQRRQQSLNRRSDLQFNILVRALFLIGLLSAYGLLQLVDKSSAELVLDIVFKFKWILLAVLGMFFAMLKLDQVLAKRAF
;
A
#
# COMPACT_ATOMS: atom_id res chain seq x y z
N MET A 1 25.51 -14.39 36.21
CA MET A 1 24.57 -13.27 36.31
C MET A 1 23.80 -13.26 34.99
N GLU A 2 22.48 -13.27 35.06
CA GLU A 2 21.60 -13.26 33.89
C GLU A 2 21.65 -11.86 33.27
N SER A 3 22.02 -11.77 31.99
CA SER A 3 22.12 -10.50 31.27
C SER A 3 20.72 -9.92 31.10
N LEU A 4 20.52 -8.67 31.52
CA LEU A 4 19.21 -8.01 31.41
C LEU A 4 18.80 -7.81 29.95
N ASN A 5 17.52 -8.08 29.65
CA ASN A 5 16.92 -7.84 28.34
C ASN A 5 16.54 -6.35 28.17
N ASP A 6 16.46 -5.87 26.93
CA ASP A 6 16.24 -4.46 26.60
C ASP A 6 14.94 -3.89 27.22
N ASP A 7 13.87 -4.70 27.27
CA ASP A 7 12.60 -4.34 27.91
C ASP A 7 12.75 -4.08 29.43
N GLN A 8 13.61 -4.85 30.09
CA GLN A 8 13.85 -4.75 31.54
C GLN A 8 14.68 -3.51 31.88
N LEU A 9 15.66 -3.17 31.02
CA LEU A 9 16.45 -1.94 31.14
C LEU A 9 15.57 -0.70 30.99
N GLN A 10 14.60 -0.74 30.07
CA GLN A 10 13.64 0.35 29.88
C GLN A 10 12.69 0.50 31.07
N GLU A 11 12.21 -0.62 31.63
CA GLU A 11 11.36 -0.60 32.82
C GLU A 11 12.07 0.01 34.04
N LEU A 12 13.34 -0.36 34.26
CA LEU A 12 14.18 0.18 35.35
C LEU A 12 14.38 1.70 35.23
N LEU A 13 14.62 2.21 34.03
CA LEU A 13 14.78 3.64 33.78
C LEU A 13 13.48 4.43 33.94
N SER A 14 12.34 3.83 33.60
CA SER A 14 11.03 4.47 33.75
C SER A 14 10.57 4.62 35.22
N LYS A 15 11.09 3.78 36.13
CA LYS A 15 10.74 3.81 37.55
C LYS A 15 11.52 4.85 38.36
N ASN A 16 12.52 5.51 37.76
CA ASN A 16 13.30 6.59 38.35
C ASN A 16 13.98 6.23 39.69
N ASP A 17 14.24 4.94 39.91
CA ASP A 17 15.00 4.47 41.08
C ASP A 17 16.47 4.86 40.91
N GLU A 18 17.13 5.26 42.00
CA GLU A 18 18.56 5.58 42.00
C GLU A 18 19.37 4.31 41.64
N LEU A 19 19.67 4.16 40.35
CA LEU A 19 20.39 2.99 39.85
C LEU A 19 21.83 3.03 40.35
N GLU A 20 22.17 2.09 41.23
CA GLU A 20 23.55 1.84 41.63
C GLU A 20 24.30 1.21 40.45
N PHE A 21 24.82 2.06 39.57
CA PHE A 21 25.59 1.68 38.38
C PHE A 21 26.73 0.71 38.69
N GLU A 22 27.23 0.68 39.93
CA GLU A 22 28.28 -0.23 40.39
C GLU A 22 27.92 -1.72 40.31
N LYS A 23 26.63 -2.08 40.34
CA LYS A 23 26.16 -3.48 40.32
C LYS A 23 26.08 -4.10 38.92
N PHE A 24 26.21 -3.31 37.86
CA PHE A 24 26.06 -3.77 36.48
C PHE A 24 27.41 -4.02 35.80
N SER A 25 27.43 -4.99 34.89
CA SER A 25 28.60 -5.29 34.06
C SER A 25 28.95 -4.09 33.15
N PRO A 26 30.21 -3.96 32.70
CA PRO A 26 30.62 -2.83 31.86
C PRO A 26 29.82 -2.69 30.55
N GLU A 27 29.33 -3.79 29.98
CA GLU A 27 28.48 -3.77 28.79
C GLU A 27 27.06 -3.25 29.09
N GLU A 28 26.48 -3.67 30.21
CA GLU A 28 25.16 -3.22 30.65
C GLU A 28 25.16 -1.73 30.99
N ARG A 29 26.23 -1.22 31.64
CA ARG A 29 26.40 0.22 31.91
C ARG A 29 26.41 1.05 30.63
N SER A 30 27.09 0.57 29.58
CA SER A 30 27.12 1.27 28.30
C SER A 30 25.73 1.37 27.67
N LYS A 31 24.94 0.30 27.75
CA LYS A 31 23.55 0.31 27.25
C LYS A 31 22.66 1.23 28.08
N LEU A 32 22.80 1.18 29.41
CA LEU A 32 22.01 1.99 30.34
C LEU A 32 22.26 3.49 30.12
N ASN A 33 23.51 3.89 29.91
CA ASN A 33 23.88 5.26 29.56
C ASN A 33 23.25 5.70 28.24
N ALA A 34 23.24 4.84 27.21
CA ALA A 34 22.62 5.14 25.93
C ALA A 34 21.10 5.33 26.05
N TYR A 35 20.43 4.47 26.83
CA TYR A 35 18.99 4.62 27.09
C TYR A 35 18.67 5.87 27.92
N GLN A 36 19.52 6.22 28.89
CA GLN A 36 19.35 7.43 29.70
C GLN A 36 19.50 8.70 28.85
N GLU A 37 20.47 8.71 27.93
CA GLU A 37 20.66 9.80 26.96
C GLU A 37 19.46 9.91 25.99
N LEU A 38 18.94 8.77 25.52
CA LEU A 38 17.75 8.72 24.68
C LEU A 38 16.52 9.26 25.41
N PHE A 39 16.28 8.83 26.65
CA PHE A 39 15.17 9.30 27.47
C PHE A 39 15.26 10.79 27.75
N LYS A 40 16.46 11.29 28.05
CA LYS A 40 16.71 12.71 28.26
C LYS A 40 16.43 13.52 26.99
N THR A 41 16.86 13.02 25.84
CA THR A 41 16.61 13.65 24.54
C THR A 41 15.13 13.62 24.14
N LEU A 42 14.41 12.56 24.47
CA LEU A 42 12.98 12.40 24.19
C LEU A 42 12.07 13.19 25.14
N ASN A 43 12.53 13.47 26.36
CA ASN A 43 11.82 14.33 27.33
C ASN A 43 11.96 15.83 27.01
N GLU A 44 12.90 16.21 26.15
CA GLU A 44 12.97 17.58 25.64
C GLU A 44 11.95 17.76 24.52
N GLU A 45 11.08 18.77 24.64
CA GLU A 45 10.21 19.16 23.53
C GLU A 45 11.07 19.51 22.30
N PRO A 46 10.74 18.98 21.12
CA PRO A 46 11.50 19.25 19.92
C PRO A 46 11.49 20.76 19.63
N LYS A 47 12.68 21.37 19.65
CA LYS A 47 12.89 22.82 19.39
C LYS A 47 12.36 23.29 18.04
N VAL A 48 12.10 22.35 17.12
CA VAL A 48 11.55 22.60 15.78
C VAL A 48 10.23 21.85 15.67
N GLY A 49 9.13 22.59 15.60
CA GLY A 49 7.80 22.02 15.35
C GLY A 49 7.74 21.28 14.01
N LEU A 50 6.71 20.45 13.84
CA LEU A 50 6.47 19.76 12.57
C LEU A 50 6.44 20.77 11.41
N SER A 51 7.10 20.43 10.30
CA SER A 51 7.09 21.30 9.12
C SER A 51 5.67 21.67 8.72
N LEU A 52 5.44 22.89 8.24
CA LEU A 52 4.13 23.39 7.77
C LEU A 52 3.41 22.41 6.82
N GLY A 53 4.16 21.64 6.03
CA GLY A 53 3.63 20.64 5.10
C GLY A 53 3.41 19.23 5.68
N PHE A 54 3.77 18.94 6.92
CA PHE A 54 3.75 17.59 7.47
C PHE A 54 2.33 16.99 7.47
N ALA A 55 1.35 17.71 8.02
CA ALA A 55 -0.03 17.25 8.07
C ALA A 55 -0.60 17.01 6.66
N SER A 56 -0.26 17.87 5.69
CA SER A 56 -0.69 17.72 4.30
C SER A 56 -0.09 16.46 3.66
N LYS A 57 1.19 16.18 3.87
CA LYS A 57 1.89 14.99 3.36
C LYS A 57 1.35 13.71 3.99
N VAL A 58 1.08 13.70 5.30
CA VAL A 58 0.49 12.56 6.00
C VAL A 58 -0.93 12.29 5.49
N ARG A 59 -1.75 13.34 5.35
CA ARG A 59 -3.11 13.23 4.79
C ARG A 59 -3.09 12.71 3.35
N GLN A 60 -2.21 13.24 2.51
CA GLN A 60 -2.06 12.82 1.11
C GLN A 60 -1.66 11.34 1.02
N ARG A 61 -0.68 10.90 1.82
CA ARG A 61 -0.27 9.48 1.84
C ARG A 61 -1.37 8.55 2.33
N ARG A 62 -2.13 8.96 3.35
CA ARG A 62 -3.27 8.18 3.86
C ARG A 62 -4.41 8.13 2.83
N GLN A 63 -4.72 9.23 2.16
CA GLN A 63 -5.75 9.26 1.12
C GLN A 63 -5.35 8.41 -0.09
N GLN A 64 -4.08 8.46 -0.51
CA GLN A 64 -3.58 7.63 -1.60
C GLN A 64 -3.64 6.13 -1.27
N SER A 65 -3.41 5.72 -0.02
CA SER A 65 -3.52 4.31 0.36
C SER A 65 -4.97 3.82 0.40
N LEU A 66 -5.91 4.67 0.82
CA LEU A 66 -7.35 4.39 0.81
C LEU A 66 -7.88 4.30 -0.62
N ASN A 67 -7.58 5.31 -1.46
CA ASN A 67 -8.02 5.35 -2.86
C ASN A 67 -7.46 4.16 -3.66
N ARG A 68 -6.21 3.75 -3.41
CA ARG A 68 -5.63 2.57 -4.07
C ARG A 68 -6.42 1.28 -3.82
N ARG A 69 -6.97 1.10 -2.61
CA ARG A 69 -7.74 -0.11 -2.28
C ARG A 69 -9.13 -0.08 -2.90
N SER A 70 -9.82 1.06 -2.84
CA SER A 70 -11.15 1.22 -3.46
C SER A 70 -11.09 1.11 -4.98
N ASP A 71 -10.08 1.73 -5.61
CA ASP A 71 -9.94 1.74 -7.07
C ASP A 71 -9.64 0.34 -7.60
N LEU A 72 -8.89 -0.49 -6.88
CA LEU A 72 -8.63 -1.87 -7.28
C LEU A 72 -9.90 -2.72 -7.21
N GLN A 73 -10.67 -2.63 -6.12
CA GLN A 73 -11.92 -3.38 -5.96
C GLN A 73 -12.97 -2.95 -7.00
N PHE A 74 -13.12 -1.64 -7.23
CA PHE A 74 -14.01 -1.10 -8.24
C PHE A 74 -13.61 -1.55 -9.65
N ASN A 75 -12.33 -1.44 -10.01
CA ASN A 75 -11.86 -1.87 -11.33
C ASN A 75 -12.05 -3.38 -11.55
N ILE A 76 -11.87 -4.21 -10.52
CA ILE A 76 -12.13 -5.65 -10.60
C ILE A 76 -13.63 -5.91 -10.79
N LEU A 77 -14.49 -5.24 -10.03
CA LEU A 77 -15.95 -5.36 -10.16
C LEU A 77 -16.44 -4.97 -11.55
N VAL A 78 -15.96 -3.85 -12.10
CA VAL A 78 -16.34 -3.40 -13.45
C VAL A 78 -15.91 -4.41 -14.51
N ARG A 79 -14.69 -4.96 -14.41
CA ARG A 79 -14.23 -6.02 -15.33
C ARG A 79 -15.07 -7.29 -15.20
N ALA A 80 -15.41 -7.69 -13.97
CA ALA A 80 -16.25 -8.86 -13.72
C ALA A 80 -17.65 -8.67 -14.30
N LEU A 81 -18.28 -7.52 -14.07
CA LEU A 81 -19.60 -7.19 -14.61
C LEU A 81 -19.58 -7.20 -16.15
N PHE A 82 -18.53 -6.63 -16.75
CA PHE A 82 -18.36 -6.63 -18.21
C PHE A 82 -18.24 -8.06 -18.76
N LEU A 83 -17.41 -8.91 -18.14
CA LEU A 83 -17.26 -10.32 -18.53
C LEU A 83 -18.57 -11.09 -18.39
N ILE A 84 -19.30 -10.91 -17.28
CA ILE A 84 -20.59 -11.56 -17.06
C ILE A 84 -21.61 -11.12 -18.11
N GLY A 85 -21.66 -9.83 -18.44
CA GLY A 85 -22.53 -9.30 -19.50
C GLY A 85 -22.20 -9.86 -20.88
N LEU A 86 -20.92 -10.04 -21.19
CA LEU A 86 -20.47 -10.60 -22.47
C LEU A 86 -20.81 -12.09 -22.58
N LEU A 87 -20.58 -12.84 -21.50
CA LEU A 87 -20.93 -14.26 -21.40
C LEU A 87 -22.44 -14.47 -21.46
N SER A 88 -23.23 -13.64 -20.79
CA SER A 88 -24.69 -13.76 -20.81
C SER A 88 -25.27 -13.39 -22.18
N ALA A 89 -24.75 -12.36 -22.84
CA ALA A 89 -25.13 -12.01 -24.21
C ALA A 89 -24.80 -13.14 -25.19
N TYR A 90 -23.61 -13.72 -25.10
CA TYR A 90 -23.23 -14.87 -25.93
C TYR A 90 -24.09 -16.11 -25.62
N GLY A 91 -24.35 -16.39 -24.35
CA GLY A 91 -25.22 -17.50 -23.93
C GLY A 91 -26.65 -17.35 -24.45
N LEU A 92 -27.22 -16.14 -24.38
CA LEU A 92 -28.52 -15.83 -24.98
C LEU A 92 -28.51 -16.00 -26.50
N LEU A 93 -27.46 -15.53 -27.16
CA LEU A 93 -27.30 -15.68 -28.61
C LEU A 93 -27.26 -17.17 -29.00
N GLN A 94 -26.55 -18.00 -28.23
CA GLN A 94 -26.46 -19.44 -28.44
C GLN A 94 -27.81 -20.17 -28.24
N LEU A 95 -28.69 -19.67 -27.35
CA LEU A 95 -30.03 -20.21 -27.14
C LEU A 95 -31.01 -19.82 -28.26
N VAL A 96 -30.85 -18.63 -28.85
CA VAL A 96 -31.75 -18.13 -29.90
C VAL A 96 -31.33 -18.61 -31.28
N ASP A 97 -30.04 -18.47 -31.63
CA ASP A 97 -29.49 -18.91 -32.91
C ASP A 97 -28.03 -19.35 -32.75
N LYS A 98 -27.86 -20.67 -32.72
CA LYS A 98 -26.55 -21.31 -32.57
C LYS A 98 -25.62 -21.02 -33.76
N SER A 99 -26.15 -20.87 -34.98
CA SER A 99 -25.32 -20.61 -36.16
C SER A 99 -24.73 -19.21 -36.11
N SER A 100 -25.54 -18.22 -35.72
CA SER A 100 -25.06 -16.85 -35.49
C SER A 100 -24.03 -16.78 -34.36
N ALA A 101 -24.20 -17.56 -33.29
CA ALA A 101 -23.22 -17.61 -32.19
C ALA A 101 -21.85 -18.16 -32.64
N GLU A 102 -21.84 -19.24 -33.44
CA GLU A 102 -20.61 -19.81 -34.00
C GLU A 102 -19.90 -18.84 -34.95
N LEU A 103 -20.65 -18.11 -35.79
CA LEU A 103 -20.09 -17.06 -36.65
C LEU A 103 -19.44 -15.94 -35.85
N VAL A 104 -20.07 -15.50 -34.76
CA VAL A 104 -19.50 -14.48 -33.87
C VAL A 104 -18.17 -14.96 -33.25
N LEU A 105 -18.11 -16.20 -32.77
CA LEU A 105 -16.86 -16.77 -32.26
C LEU A 105 -15.79 -16.83 -33.35
N ASP A 106 -16.14 -17.30 -34.56
CA ASP A 106 -15.20 -17.39 -35.67
C ASP A 106 -14.62 -16.02 -36.04
N ILE A 107 -15.46 -14.98 -36.09
CA ILE A 107 -15.02 -13.60 -36.31
C ILE A 107 -14.08 -13.15 -35.20
N VAL A 108 -14.41 -13.39 -33.92
CA VAL A 108 -13.55 -13.02 -32.79
C VAL A 108 -12.18 -13.71 -32.88
N PHE A 109 -12.15 -15.00 -33.22
CA PHE A 109 -10.91 -15.76 -33.38
C PHE A 109 -10.10 -15.31 -34.60
N LYS A 110 -10.77 -14.99 -35.71
CA LYS A 110 -10.14 -14.50 -36.94
C LYS A 110 -9.45 -13.14 -36.71
N PHE A 111 -10.10 -12.26 -35.96
CA PHE A 111 -9.61 -10.90 -35.68
C PHE A 111 -8.88 -10.75 -34.33
N LYS A 112 -8.52 -11.85 -33.67
CA LYS A 112 -7.88 -11.86 -32.34
C LYS A 112 -6.68 -10.91 -32.20
N TRP A 113 -5.86 -10.79 -33.25
CA TRP A 113 -4.68 -9.93 -33.25
C TRP A 113 -5.03 -8.44 -33.30
N ILE A 114 -6.04 -8.07 -34.08
CA ILE A 114 -6.54 -6.69 -34.13
C ILE A 114 -7.17 -6.34 -32.78
N LEU A 115 -7.94 -7.28 -32.21
CA LEU A 115 -8.56 -7.11 -30.91
C LEU A 115 -7.49 -6.91 -29.81
N LEU A 116 -6.42 -7.71 -29.81
CA LEU A 116 -5.28 -7.55 -28.91
C LEU A 116 -4.56 -6.20 -29.12
N ALA A 117 -4.38 -5.76 -30.36
CA ALA A 117 -3.73 -4.48 -30.65
C ALA A 117 -4.56 -3.30 -30.13
N VAL A 118 -5.89 -3.32 -30.33
CA VAL A 118 -6.81 -2.32 -29.79
C VAL A 118 -6.79 -2.32 -28.26
N LEU A 119 -6.82 -3.51 -27.64
CA LEU A 119 -6.74 -3.63 -26.18
C LEU A 119 -5.41 -3.05 -25.66
N GLY A 120 -4.30 -3.38 -26.32
CA GLY A 120 -2.97 -2.88 -25.99
C GLY A 120 -2.88 -1.36 -26.09
N MET A 121 -3.42 -0.78 -27.16
CA MET A 121 -3.48 0.67 -27.35
C MET A 121 -4.33 1.33 -26.27
N PHE A 122 -5.49 0.76 -25.93
CA PHE A 122 -6.35 1.26 -24.86
C PHE A 122 -5.65 1.26 -23.49
N PHE A 123 -4.95 0.17 -23.13
CA PHE A 123 -4.17 0.12 -21.90
C PHE A 123 -2.99 1.09 -21.91
N ALA A 124 -2.32 1.27 -23.06
CA ALA A 124 -1.26 2.26 -23.21
C ALA A 124 -1.80 3.68 -22.98
N MET A 125 -2.97 4.01 -23.53
CA MET A 125 -3.63 5.30 -23.32
C MET A 125 -3.98 5.52 -21.85
N LEU A 126 -4.60 4.54 -21.19
CA LEU A 126 -4.90 4.61 -19.75
C LEU A 126 -3.65 4.80 -18.89
N LYS A 127 -2.54 4.13 -19.24
CA LYS A 127 -1.25 4.28 -18.57
C LYS A 127 -0.70 5.70 -18.74
N LEU A 128 -0.76 6.25 -19.94
CA LEU A 128 -0.32 7.62 -20.22
C LEU A 128 -1.13 8.63 -19.41
N ASP A 129 -2.44 8.46 -19.36
CA ASP A 129 -3.35 9.36 -18.64
C ASP A 129 -3.07 9.33 -17.13
N GLN A 130 -2.85 8.14 -16.55
CA GLN A 130 -2.42 8.01 -15.15
C GLN A 130 -1.06 8.63 -14.85
N VAL A 131 -0.12 8.57 -15.79
CA VAL A 131 1.21 9.18 -15.62
C VAL A 131 1.11 10.70 -15.68
N LEU A 132 0.31 11.25 -16.59
CA LEU A 132 0.05 12.69 -16.69
C LEU A 132 -0.67 13.22 -15.45
N ALA A 133 -1.71 12.54 -14.99
CA ALA A 133 -2.44 12.92 -13.78
C ALA A 133 -1.55 12.94 -12.52
N LYS A 134 -0.55 12.05 -12.43
CA LYS A 134 0.43 12.02 -11.34
C LYS A 134 1.49 13.12 -11.40
N ARG A 135 1.72 13.72 -12.57
CA ARG A 135 2.67 14.84 -12.75
C ARG A 135 2.02 16.21 -12.53
N ALA A 136 0.70 16.29 -12.56
CA ALA A 136 -0.06 17.52 -12.36
C ALA A 136 -0.28 17.92 -10.89
N PHE A 137 0.15 17.07 -9.93
CA PHE A 137 0.10 17.28 -8.49
C PHE A 137 1.48 17.06 -7.86
#